data_AF-A0A1G7MJ26-F1
#
_entry.id   AF-A0A1G7MJ26-F1
#
_cell.length_a   1.000
_cell.length_b   1.000
_cell.length_c   1.000
_cell.angle_alpha   90.00
_cell.angle_beta   90.00
_cell.angle_gamma   90.00
#
_symmetry.space_group_name_H-M   'P 1'
#
loop_
_entity.id
_entity.type
_entity.pdbx_description
1 polymer ?
#
loop_
_entity_poly.entity_id
_entity_poly.type
_entity_poly.pdbx_seq_one_letter_code
_entity_poly.pdbx_strand_id
1 'polypeptide(L)'
;MRYVLAVAETGGFTRAAERCHVAQSALSHQVARLERELGARLFDRTSRRVRLTAAGEAFLPAARQALEAAGRARAEVAAATGEIRGTLTLGSIPTVAAVDLPAVLREYRLRHPHVRIRLRTGSSERMVEQVREGTLDAAFLGVPPGFPAHGVHSRELCRGRHVAVVAPEHPLAGEDEADLRRLAAEVFVDFAEGSAARAQSDRAFAAAGLRREVAFEVSGVELMVRMVRYGLGVALLPEASTAELHGVRRVALTDGPVRVERLVHSRFPPSPGAAAFLALLGTPDHRETPPAPGAAHRARPSDRKAPPDMSVIHRTTLTPGKLELLTAWLPSRPWYRGGAGGPELAKAGGFRLDDPEGEVGIEFMAVTDTAGPHPVTYLVPLTYRGAPLDGAEHALLTTAEHGVLGRRWIYDGCQDPLLVAELTALFEGRTRAQHQSVSDTPDPDVHVTRTGDGPLPADFTVTGDEGEETVLTASHGTQLRVRRVLRPAPAGPARPGPDEAGRVAGIWRTPDGGAVRGDFVVLCEGPRA
;
A
#
# COMPACT_ATOMS: atom_id res chain seq x y z
N MET A 1 -2.12 30.58 9.70
CA MET A 1 -1.64 29.26 10.18
C MET A 1 -1.29 28.31 9.03
N ARG A 2 -2.23 27.79 8.21
CA ARG A 2 -1.90 26.76 7.18
C ARG A 2 -0.72 27.11 6.27
N TYR A 3 -0.67 28.32 5.74
CA TYR A 3 0.45 28.78 4.90
C TYR A 3 1.79 28.88 5.65
N VAL A 4 1.79 29.15 6.96
CA VAL A 4 3.02 29.12 7.76
C VAL A 4 3.53 27.68 7.89
N LEU A 5 2.65 26.71 8.15
CA LEU A 5 3.04 25.29 8.16
C LEU A 5 3.61 24.87 6.79
N ALA A 6 2.95 25.25 5.70
CA ALA A 6 3.42 24.96 4.34
C ALA A 6 4.81 25.55 4.04
N VAL A 7 5.08 26.80 4.44
CA VAL A 7 6.41 27.43 4.27
C VAL A 7 7.48 26.76 5.13
N ALA A 8 7.15 26.36 6.36
CA ALA A 8 8.06 25.64 7.23
C ALA A 8 8.40 24.24 6.69
N GLU A 9 7.40 23.50 6.20
CA GLU A 9 7.57 22.14 5.65
C GLU A 9 8.32 22.14 4.30
N THR A 10 8.12 23.13 3.44
CA THR A 10 8.78 23.20 2.12
C THR A 10 10.07 24.04 2.14
N GLY A 11 10.39 24.74 3.23
CA GLY A 11 11.56 25.60 3.35
C GLY A 11 11.63 26.75 2.33
N GLY A 12 10.50 27.15 1.72
CA GLY A 12 10.47 28.14 0.65
C GLY A 12 9.07 28.61 0.26
N PHE A 13 8.89 29.92 0.09
CA PHE A 13 7.58 30.52 -0.22
C PHE A 13 6.99 30.06 -1.56
N THR A 14 7.82 29.85 -2.59
CA THR A 14 7.34 29.40 -3.92
C THR A 14 6.78 27.98 -3.84
N ARG A 15 7.56 27.02 -3.31
CA ARG A 15 7.12 25.62 -3.10
C ARG A 15 5.91 25.50 -2.17
N ALA A 16 5.83 26.36 -1.15
CA ALA A 16 4.65 26.44 -0.30
C ALA A 16 3.40 26.90 -1.06
N ALA A 17 3.55 27.84 -1.99
CA ALA A 17 2.45 28.42 -2.76
C ALA A 17 1.94 27.45 -3.83
N GLU A 18 2.85 26.78 -4.53
CA GLU A 18 2.56 25.65 -5.44
C GLU A 18 1.74 24.57 -4.72
N ARG A 19 2.25 24.05 -3.58
CA ARG A 19 1.56 23.04 -2.77
C ARG A 19 0.23 23.51 -2.17
N CYS A 20 0.01 24.82 -2.05
CA CYS A 20 -1.24 25.40 -1.59
C CYS A 20 -2.17 25.83 -2.74
N HIS A 21 -1.78 25.62 -4.01
CA HIS A 21 -2.48 26.06 -5.21
C HIS A 21 -2.84 27.55 -5.20
N VAL A 22 -1.89 28.41 -4.81
CA VAL A 22 -2.06 29.87 -4.76
C VAL A 22 -0.84 30.61 -5.33
N ALA A 23 -1.02 31.87 -5.73
CA ALA A 23 0.10 32.72 -6.11
C ALA A 23 1.06 32.97 -4.91
N GLN A 24 2.37 32.96 -5.18
CA GLN A 24 3.41 33.18 -4.16
C GLN A 24 3.29 34.54 -3.45
N SER A 25 2.85 35.58 -4.17
CA SER A 25 2.59 36.91 -3.62
C SER A 25 1.43 36.90 -2.62
N ALA A 26 0.34 36.20 -2.95
CA ALA A 26 -0.82 36.05 -2.07
C ALA A 26 -0.47 35.28 -0.79
N LEU A 27 0.27 34.16 -0.91
CA LEU A 27 0.74 33.41 0.26
C LEU A 27 1.64 34.28 1.15
N SER A 28 2.61 34.98 0.55
CA SER A 28 3.54 35.85 1.27
C SER A 28 2.83 36.99 2.00
N HIS A 29 1.81 37.59 1.38
CA HIS A 29 1.00 38.63 2.02
C HIS A 29 0.21 38.10 3.23
N GLN A 30 -0.37 36.89 3.14
CA GLN A 30 -1.10 36.29 4.25
C GLN A 30 -0.19 35.85 5.40
N VAL A 31 1.03 35.37 5.11
CA VAL A 31 2.05 35.14 6.15
C VAL A 31 2.45 36.46 6.81
N ALA A 32 2.78 37.51 6.04
CA ALA A 32 3.14 38.82 6.59
C ALA A 32 1.99 39.51 7.37
N ARG A 33 0.73 39.25 7.02
CA ARG A 33 -0.44 39.67 7.82
C ARG A 33 -0.43 39.01 9.19
N LEU A 34 -0.22 37.70 9.25
CA LEU A 34 -0.16 36.95 10.50
C LEU A 34 1.06 37.31 11.35
N GLU A 35 2.22 37.55 10.74
CA GLU A 35 3.42 38.06 11.44
C GLU A 35 3.16 39.42 12.11
N ARG A 36 2.38 40.30 11.48
CA ARG A 36 1.94 41.59 12.07
C ARG A 36 0.94 41.39 13.20
N GLU A 37 -0.02 40.49 13.04
CA GLU A 37 -1.04 40.17 14.05
C GLU A 37 -0.42 39.56 15.34
N LEU A 38 0.63 38.76 15.19
CA LEU A 38 1.39 38.17 16.30
C LEU A 38 2.48 39.10 16.88
N GLY A 39 2.72 40.26 16.26
CA GLY A 39 3.81 41.18 16.64
C GLY A 39 5.23 40.65 16.43
N ALA A 40 5.41 39.50 15.74
CA ALA A 40 6.68 38.81 15.60
C ALA A 40 6.85 38.18 14.21
N ARG A 41 8.06 38.25 13.65
CA ARG A 41 8.40 37.49 12.44
C ARG A 41 8.57 36.02 12.78
N LEU A 42 7.97 35.16 11.98
CA LEU A 42 8.07 33.70 12.11
C LEU A 42 9.17 33.14 11.20
N PHE A 43 9.54 33.88 10.15
CA PHE A 43 10.57 33.49 9.20
C PHE A 43 11.65 34.56 8.99
N ASP A 44 12.91 34.12 9.03
CA ASP A 44 14.03 34.90 8.53
C ASP A 44 14.18 34.75 7.01
N ARG A 45 14.33 35.90 6.36
CA ARG A 45 14.38 36.03 4.90
C ARG A 45 15.80 36.38 4.46
N THR A 46 16.71 35.41 4.54
CA THR A 46 18.02 35.52 3.88
C THR A 46 17.91 35.12 2.41
N SER A 47 18.71 35.74 1.53
CA SER A 47 18.59 35.65 0.06
C SER A 47 18.80 34.25 -0.56
N ARG A 48 19.07 33.21 0.25
CA ARG A 48 19.28 31.83 -0.23
C ARG A 48 18.49 30.75 0.53
N ARG A 49 17.94 31.01 1.73
CA ARG A 49 17.09 30.05 2.47
C ARG A 49 16.08 30.78 3.36
N VAL A 50 14.86 30.25 3.40
CA VAL A 50 13.89 30.56 4.45
C VAL A 50 14.25 29.74 5.69
N ARG A 51 14.34 30.37 6.85
CA ARG A 51 14.52 29.71 8.15
C ARG A 51 13.46 30.17 9.12
N LEU A 52 13.14 29.34 10.11
CA LEU A 52 12.30 29.76 11.23
C LEU A 52 13.10 30.70 12.14
N THR A 53 12.42 31.66 12.74
CA THR A 53 12.92 32.38 13.91
C THR A 53 12.60 31.58 15.18
N ALA A 54 13.14 31.96 16.34
CA ALA A 54 12.72 31.37 17.63
C ALA A 54 11.20 31.51 17.88
N ALA A 55 10.59 32.61 17.44
CA ALA A 55 9.13 32.78 17.47
C ALA A 55 8.42 31.84 16.48
N GLY A 56 9.01 31.60 15.30
CA GLY A 56 8.54 30.59 14.35
C GLY A 56 8.54 29.18 14.94
N GLU A 57 9.64 28.76 15.55
CA GLU A 57 9.79 27.44 16.19
C GLU A 57 8.78 27.24 17.33
N ALA A 58 8.59 28.25 18.18
CA ALA A 58 7.58 28.23 19.25
C ALA A 58 6.13 28.24 18.71
N PHE A 59 5.88 28.90 17.58
CA PHE A 59 4.54 29.03 16.99
C PHE A 59 4.07 27.77 16.27
N LEU A 60 4.96 27.00 15.61
CA LEU A 60 4.55 25.85 14.79
C LEU A 60 3.74 24.78 15.54
N PRO A 61 4.12 24.31 16.75
CA PRO A 61 3.34 23.33 17.49
C PRO A 61 1.94 23.84 17.84
N ALA A 62 1.84 25.08 18.33
CA ALA A 62 0.56 25.71 18.67
C ALA A 62 -0.34 25.89 17.42
N ALA A 63 0.25 26.29 16.29
CA ALA A 63 -0.45 26.45 15.02
C ALA A 63 -0.97 25.12 14.44
N ARG A 64 -0.23 24.01 14.61
CA ARG A 64 -0.73 22.66 14.30
C ARG A 64 -1.90 22.29 15.20
N GLN A 65 -1.73 22.40 16.51
CA GLN A 65 -2.77 22.07 17.49
C GLN A 65 -4.07 22.86 17.28
N ALA A 66 -3.98 24.16 16.95
CA ALA A 66 -5.13 25.01 16.64
C ALA A 66 -5.85 24.61 15.34
N LEU A 67 -5.12 24.24 14.29
CA LEU A 67 -5.71 23.77 13.03
C LEU A 67 -6.35 22.39 13.20
N GLU A 68 -5.73 21.50 13.96
CA GLU A 68 -6.32 20.21 14.33
C GLU A 68 -7.57 20.39 15.20
N ALA A 69 -7.57 21.32 16.16
CA ALA A 69 -8.77 21.65 16.94
C ALA A 69 -9.93 22.16 16.05
N ALA A 70 -9.64 23.04 15.09
CA ALA A 70 -10.62 23.47 14.10
C ALA A 70 -11.08 22.34 13.15
N GLY A 71 -10.23 21.35 12.90
CA GLY A 71 -10.58 20.11 12.21
C GLY A 71 -11.52 19.22 13.03
N ARG A 72 -11.22 19.04 14.32
CA ARG A 72 -12.06 18.28 15.27
C ARG A 72 -13.44 18.87 15.43
N ALA A 73 -13.56 20.18 15.64
CA ALA A 73 -14.86 20.85 15.74
C ALA A 73 -15.75 20.63 14.50
N ARG A 74 -15.16 20.62 13.29
CA ARG A 74 -15.88 20.27 12.04
C ARG A 74 -16.29 18.80 12.00
N ALA A 75 -15.43 17.90 12.46
CA ALA A 75 -15.70 16.47 12.54
C ALA A 75 -16.77 16.14 13.60
N GLU A 76 -16.84 16.89 14.71
CA GLU A 76 -17.88 16.77 15.74
C GLU A 76 -19.25 17.18 15.21
N VAL A 77 -19.34 18.30 14.48
CA VAL A 77 -20.58 18.71 13.78
C VAL A 77 -21.00 17.67 12.75
N ALA A 78 -20.05 17.07 12.01
CA ALA A 78 -20.36 15.97 11.09
C ALA A 78 -20.81 14.69 11.82
N ALA A 79 -20.18 14.33 12.93
CA ALA A 79 -20.56 13.17 13.75
C ALA A 79 -21.96 13.32 14.37
N ALA A 80 -22.36 14.54 14.73
CA ALA A 80 -23.73 14.85 15.16
C ALA A 80 -24.78 14.61 14.07
N THR A 81 -24.40 14.56 12.78
CA THR A 81 -25.27 14.16 11.67
C THR A 81 -25.25 12.65 11.37
N GLY A 82 -24.62 11.85 12.24
CA GLY A 82 -24.66 10.38 12.20
C GLY A 82 -23.45 9.69 11.55
N GLU A 83 -22.56 10.43 10.89
CA GLU A 83 -21.38 9.87 10.23
C GLU A 83 -20.06 10.42 10.80
N ILE A 84 -19.26 9.52 11.39
CA ILE A 84 -17.88 9.83 11.77
C ILE A 84 -17.01 9.83 10.49
N ARG A 85 -16.54 11.01 10.08
CA ARG A 85 -15.67 11.23 8.93
C ARG A 85 -14.38 11.92 9.37
N GLY A 86 -13.27 11.70 8.66
CA GLY A 86 -12.01 12.38 8.93
C GLY A 86 -10.76 11.57 8.61
N THR A 87 -9.68 11.80 9.35
CA THR A 87 -8.45 11.00 9.32
C THR A 87 -8.09 10.57 10.74
N LEU A 88 -7.69 9.31 10.90
CA LEU A 88 -7.13 8.75 12.12
C LEU A 88 -5.66 8.40 11.83
N THR A 89 -4.71 9.07 12.49
CA THR A 89 -3.28 8.85 12.28
C THR A 89 -2.67 8.18 13.51
N LEU A 90 -2.14 6.97 13.34
CA LEU A 90 -1.62 6.13 14.41
C LEU A 90 -0.12 5.89 14.24
N GLY A 91 0.61 5.91 15.34
CA GLY A 91 1.96 5.36 15.43
C GLY A 91 1.92 3.92 15.95
N SER A 92 2.78 3.04 15.44
CA SER A 92 3.07 1.76 16.10
C SER A 92 4.53 1.38 15.94
N ILE A 93 5.16 0.94 17.02
CA ILE A 93 6.39 0.15 16.93
C ILE A 93 6.16 -1.19 16.15
N PRO A 94 7.20 -1.80 15.56
CA PRO A 94 7.10 -3.10 14.89
C PRO A 94 6.76 -4.27 15.82
N THR A 95 7.12 -4.17 17.12
CA THR A 95 6.99 -5.26 18.11
C THR A 95 5.76 -5.12 19.00
N VAL A 96 4.70 -4.44 18.56
CA VAL A 96 3.43 -4.39 19.32
C VAL A 96 2.82 -5.79 19.37
N ALA A 97 2.47 -6.25 20.56
CA ALA A 97 1.86 -7.57 20.79
C ALA A 97 0.73 -7.54 21.82
N ALA A 98 0.58 -6.46 22.60
CA ALA A 98 -0.53 -6.29 23.55
C ALA A 98 -1.90 -6.12 22.89
N VAL A 99 -1.92 -5.82 21.58
CA VAL A 99 -3.13 -5.59 20.78
C VAL A 99 -2.86 -6.14 19.37
N ASP A 100 -3.78 -6.96 18.86
CA ASP A 100 -3.85 -7.28 17.43
C ASP A 100 -4.33 -6.02 16.68
N LEU A 101 -3.38 -5.12 16.42
CA LEU A 101 -3.63 -3.85 15.76
C LEU A 101 -4.24 -4.06 14.35
N PRO A 102 -3.81 -5.02 13.52
CA PRO A 102 -4.51 -5.38 12.28
C PRO A 102 -6.00 -5.71 12.47
N ALA A 103 -6.37 -6.56 13.44
CA ALA A 103 -7.77 -6.92 13.69
C ALA A 103 -8.59 -5.73 14.21
N VAL A 104 -8.05 -4.95 15.16
CA VAL A 104 -8.72 -3.74 15.68
C VAL A 104 -8.90 -2.70 14.57
N LEU A 105 -7.92 -2.52 13.67
CA LEU A 105 -8.06 -1.60 12.54
C LEU A 105 -9.04 -2.09 11.48
N ARG A 106 -9.13 -3.42 11.26
CA ARG A 106 -10.18 -4.01 10.42
C ARG A 106 -11.56 -3.72 10.99
N GLU A 107 -11.77 -3.97 12.28
CA GLU A 107 -13.04 -3.71 12.95
C GLU A 107 -13.40 -2.23 12.97
N TYR A 108 -12.46 -1.37 13.35
CA TYR A 108 -12.64 0.08 13.33
C TYR A 108 -13.03 0.58 11.93
N ARG A 109 -12.40 0.06 10.87
CA ARG A 109 -12.73 0.40 9.48
C ARG A 109 -14.12 -0.09 9.06
N LEU A 110 -14.60 -1.22 9.57
CA LEU A 110 -15.97 -1.70 9.32
C LEU A 110 -17.01 -0.82 10.02
N ARG A 111 -16.74 -0.39 11.26
CA ARG A 111 -17.62 0.52 12.03
C ARG A 111 -17.61 1.96 11.49
N HIS A 112 -16.48 2.42 10.95
CA HIS A 112 -16.27 3.81 10.50
C HIS A 112 -15.61 3.89 9.10
N PRO A 113 -16.30 3.44 8.04
CA PRO A 113 -15.71 3.32 6.69
C PRO A 113 -15.29 4.66 6.07
N HIS A 114 -15.86 5.77 6.54
CA HIS A 114 -15.54 7.14 6.09
C HIS A 114 -14.38 7.80 6.85
N VAL A 115 -13.73 7.09 7.78
CA VAL A 115 -12.49 7.56 8.43
C VAL A 115 -11.27 7.00 7.70
N ARG A 116 -10.43 7.90 7.18
CA ARG A 116 -9.14 7.53 6.58
C ARG A 116 -8.13 7.18 7.66
N ILE A 117 -7.79 5.89 7.78
CA ILE A 117 -6.70 5.44 8.66
C ILE A 117 -5.35 5.73 8.00
N ARG A 118 -4.37 6.18 8.79
CA ARG A 118 -2.95 6.31 8.46
C ARG A 118 -2.13 5.66 9.56
N LEU A 119 -1.45 4.55 9.28
CA LEU A 119 -0.51 3.93 10.23
C LEU A 119 0.93 4.35 9.89
N ARG A 120 1.74 4.63 10.90
CA ARG A 120 3.16 4.97 10.78
C ARG A 120 4.00 4.11 11.72
N THR A 121 5.11 3.59 11.21
CA THR A 121 6.09 2.83 11.99
C THR A 121 7.31 3.70 12.32
N GLY A 122 7.90 3.52 13.49
CA GLY A 122 9.01 4.36 13.97
C GLY A 122 9.35 4.09 15.44
N SER A 123 10.20 4.94 16.03
CA SER A 123 10.68 4.78 17.40
C SER A 123 9.74 5.42 18.43
N SER A 124 9.71 4.83 19.65
CA SER A 124 8.77 5.20 20.71
C SER A 124 8.89 6.67 21.15
N GLU A 125 10.10 7.22 21.18
CA GLU A 125 10.39 8.59 21.61
C GLU A 125 9.78 9.60 20.63
N ARG A 126 10.05 9.41 19.34
CA ARG A 126 9.51 10.28 18.28
C ARG A 126 8.00 10.20 18.19
N MET A 127 7.40 9.05 18.49
CA MET A 127 5.94 8.92 18.53
C MET A 127 5.30 9.73 19.67
N VAL A 128 5.93 9.81 20.85
CA VAL A 128 5.44 10.69 21.95
C VAL A 128 5.46 12.15 21.51
N GLU A 129 6.52 12.60 20.85
CA GLU A 129 6.63 13.96 20.31
C GLU A 129 5.57 14.22 19.23
N GLN A 130 5.40 13.29 18.28
CA GLN A 130 4.42 13.39 17.20
C GLN A 130 2.97 13.46 17.70
N VAL A 131 2.63 12.72 18.77
CA VAL A 131 1.33 12.80 19.44
C VAL A 131 1.16 14.13 20.17
N ARG A 132 2.19 14.61 20.86
CA ARG A 132 2.20 15.94 21.53
C ARG A 132 2.01 17.08 20.52
N GLU A 133 2.58 16.97 19.33
CA GLU A 133 2.43 17.93 18.23
C GLU A 133 1.10 17.80 17.46
N GLY A 134 0.30 16.76 17.71
CA GLY A 134 -0.95 16.48 16.99
C GLY A 134 -0.74 15.95 15.56
N THR A 135 0.45 15.43 15.23
CA THR A 135 0.72 14.77 13.93
C THR A 135 0.42 13.27 13.95
N LEU A 136 0.19 12.72 15.14
CA LEU A 136 -0.44 11.43 15.43
C LEU A 136 -1.60 11.68 16.41
N ASP A 137 -2.72 11.00 16.25
CA ASP A 137 -3.83 11.00 17.22
C ASP A 137 -3.48 10.13 18.44
N ALA A 138 -2.88 8.95 18.18
CA ALA A 138 -2.43 8.00 19.19
C ALA A 138 -1.21 7.18 18.70
N ALA A 139 -0.48 6.54 19.62
CA ALA A 139 0.62 5.65 19.27
C ALA A 139 0.78 4.47 20.24
N PHE A 140 1.19 3.32 19.70
CA PHE A 140 1.60 2.12 20.43
C PHE A 140 3.11 2.12 20.59
N LEU A 141 3.58 2.12 21.83
CA LEU A 141 4.99 2.22 22.21
C LEU A 141 5.43 0.93 22.90
N GLY A 142 6.67 0.51 22.65
CA GLY A 142 7.40 -0.45 23.47
C GLY A 142 8.54 0.26 24.16
N VAL A 143 8.57 0.23 25.49
CA VAL A 143 9.49 1.03 26.30
C VAL A 143 9.87 0.30 27.59
N PRO A 144 11.03 0.60 28.21
CA PRO A 144 11.35 0.11 29.54
C PRO A 144 10.41 0.70 30.62
N PRO A 145 10.27 0.02 31.78
CA PRO A 145 9.58 0.57 32.95
C PRO A 145 10.06 1.98 33.31
N GLY A 146 9.13 2.87 33.69
CA GLY A 146 9.43 4.24 34.07
C GLY A 146 9.79 5.18 32.90
N PHE A 147 9.54 4.80 31.64
CA PHE A 147 9.76 5.68 30.49
C PHE A 147 8.89 6.96 30.55
N PRO A 148 9.47 8.17 30.34
CA PRO A 148 8.77 9.44 30.48
C PRO A 148 7.83 9.76 29.30
N ALA A 149 6.52 9.70 29.53
CA ALA A 149 5.49 10.08 28.57
C ALA A 149 4.86 11.46 28.89
N HIS A 150 5.70 12.50 28.99
CA HIS A 150 5.24 13.86 29.33
C HIS A 150 4.45 14.52 28.18
N GLY A 151 3.46 15.35 28.50
CA GLY A 151 2.66 16.09 27.52
C GLY A 151 1.58 15.28 26.79
N VAL A 152 1.53 13.96 26.99
CA VAL A 152 0.50 13.05 26.46
C VAL A 152 -0.30 12.39 27.60
N HIS A 153 -1.41 11.73 27.29
CA HIS A 153 -1.96 10.67 28.15
C HIS A 153 -1.24 9.36 27.83
N SER A 154 -1.10 8.47 28.81
CA SER A 154 -0.44 7.18 28.67
C SER A 154 -1.20 6.11 29.46
N ARG A 155 -1.53 5.00 28.79
CA ARG A 155 -2.11 3.79 29.38
C ARG A 155 -1.16 2.63 29.15
N GLU A 156 -0.86 1.88 30.21
CA GLU A 156 -0.16 0.60 30.11
C GLU A 156 -1.12 -0.44 29.51
N LEU A 157 -0.66 -1.17 28.49
CA LEU A 157 -1.43 -2.21 27.80
C LEU A 157 -1.03 -3.59 28.29
N CYS A 158 0.27 -3.86 28.33
CA CYS A 158 0.83 -5.07 28.92
C CYS A 158 2.24 -4.81 29.47
N ARG A 159 2.73 -5.78 30.24
CA ARG A 159 4.10 -5.84 30.74
C ARG A 159 4.62 -7.25 30.55
N GLY A 160 5.79 -7.39 29.94
CA GLY A 160 6.33 -8.69 29.53
C GLY A 160 7.84 -8.76 29.67
N ARG A 161 8.37 -9.98 29.54
CA ARG A 161 9.81 -10.28 29.54
C ARG A 161 10.34 -10.33 28.10
N HIS A 162 11.66 -10.31 27.97
CA HIS A 162 12.33 -10.74 26.74
C HIS A 162 12.77 -12.19 26.88
N VAL A 163 12.84 -12.85 25.73
CA VAL A 163 13.56 -14.12 25.54
C VAL A 163 14.82 -13.85 24.73
N ALA A 164 15.83 -14.70 24.89
CA ALA A 164 16.90 -14.77 23.92
C ALA A 164 16.41 -15.48 22.66
N VAL A 165 16.79 -14.96 21.50
CA VAL A 165 16.52 -15.56 20.19
C VAL A 165 17.85 -15.94 19.58
N VAL A 166 18.01 -17.22 19.26
CA VAL A 166 19.26 -17.85 18.84
C VAL A 166 19.06 -18.72 17.59
N ALA A 167 20.15 -19.02 16.86
CA ALA A 167 20.12 -19.99 15.77
C ALA A 167 19.75 -21.39 16.29
N PRO A 168 19.09 -22.27 15.50
CA PRO A 168 18.80 -23.65 15.91
C PRO A 168 20.05 -24.46 16.30
N GLU A 169 21.20 -24.14 15.71
CA GLU A 169 22.50 -24.78 15.92
C GLU A 169 23.33 -24.14 17.05
N HIS A 170 22.82 -23.06 17.67
CA HIS A 170 23.51 -22.35 18.75
C HIS A 170 23.60 -23.22 20.02
N PRO A 171 24.67 -23.19 20.83
CA PRO A 171 24.77 -24.00 22.05
C PRO A 171 23.59 -23.82 23.02
N LEU A 172 23.10 -22.58 23.16
CA LEU A 172 21.93 -22.27 24.01
C LEU A 172 20.58 -22.79 23.44
N ALA A 173 20.52 -23.27 22.19
CA ALA A 173 19.28 -23.71 21.56
C ALA A 173 18.67 -24.98 22.15
N GLY A 174 19.48 -25.76 22.87
CA GLY A 174 19.09 -26.94 23.64
C GLY A 174 18.78 -26.67 25.12
N GLU A 175 18.95 -25.43 25.59
CA GLU A 175 18.61 -25.02 26.96
C GLU A 175 17.20 -24.42 26.99
N ASP A 176 16.42 -24.71 28.04
CA ASP A 176 15.10 -24.10 28.23
C ASP A 176 15.21 -22.66 28.78
N GLU A 177 16.19 -22.42 29.66
CA GLU A 177 16.43 -21.14 30.33
C GLU A 177 17.92 -20.73 30.34
N ALA A 178 18.18 -19.43 30.40
CA ALA A 178 19.51 -18.83 30.60
C ALA A 178 19.46 -17.61 31.53
N ASP A 179 20.63 -17.13 31.95
CA ASP A 179 20.81 -15.84 32.64
C ASP A 179 21.55 -14.81 31.77
N LEU A 180 21.51 -13.53 32.16
CA LEU A 180 22.21 -12.46 31.45
C LEU A 180 23.73 -12.64 31.50
N ARG A 181 24.28 -13.32 32.51
CA ARG A 181 25.72 -13.58 32.63
C ARG A 181 26.19 -14.57 31.56
N ARG A 182 25.43 -15.62 31.27
CA ARG A 182 25.70 -16.57 30.21
C ARG A 182 25.61 -15.88 28.85
N LEU A 183 24.57 -15.07 28.65
CA LEU A 183 24.40 -14.28 27.43
C LEU A 183 25.48 -13.21 27.23
N ALA A 184 26.05 -12.64 28.30
CA ALA A 184 27.10 -11.61 28.22
C ALA A 184 28.40 -12.11 27.53
N ALA A 185 28.58 -13.43 27.41
CA ALA A 185 29.68 -14.05 26.69
C ALA A 185 29.43 -14.21 25.17
N GLU A 186 28.21 -13.93 24.70
CA GLU A 186 27.81 -14.10 23.29
C GLU A 186 27.83 -12.75 22.53
N VAL A 187 27.97 -12.81 21.21
CA VAL A 187 27.90 -11.64 20.31
C VAL A 187 26.44 -11.31 19.98
N PHE A 188 26.06 -10.03 20.03
CA PHE A 188 24.68 -9.58 19.81
C PHE A 188 24.43 -8.94 18.45
N VAL A 189 23.23 -9.24 17.92
CA VAL A 189 22.50 -8.41 16.97
C VAL A 189 21.39 -7.68 17.74
N ASP A 190 21.45 -6.35 17.80
CA ASP A 190 20.56 -5.52 18.64
C ASP A 190 20.03 -4.31 17.84
N PHE A 191 19.13 -3.53 18.43
CA PHE A 191 18.72 -2.24 17.86
C PHE A 191 19.80 -1.18 18.04
N ALA A 192 19.67 -0.06 17.32
CA ALA A 192 20.63 1.05 17.44
C ALA A 192 20.76 1.59 18.88
N GLU A 193 21.97 1.99 19.27
CA GLU A 193 22.24 2.62 20.56
C GLU A 193 21.35 3.84 20.83
N GLY A 194 20.92 4.00 22.08
CA GLY A 194 20.03 5.09 22.51
C GLY A 194 18.55 4.90 22.15
N SER A 195 18.19 3.87 21.39
CA SER A 195 16.78 3.56 21.09
C SER A 195 16.04 2.92 22.27
N ALA A 196 14.76 3.23 22.46
CA ALA A 196 13.91 2.65 23.49
C ALA A 196 13.77 1.13 23.36
N ALA A 197 13.95 0.58 22.15
CA ALA A 197 13.94 -0.86 21.89
C ALA A 197 15.18 -1.56 22.49
N ARG A 198 16.35 -0.91 22.52
CA ARG A 198 17.57 -1.41 23.18
C ARG A 198 17.65 -1.01 24.66
N ALA A 199 17.09 0.14 25.04
CA ALA A 199 17.22 0.74 26.38
C ALA A 199 16.76 -0.17 27.54
N GLN A 200 15.79 -1.07 27.29
CA GLN A 200 15.38 -2.10 28.24
C GLN A 200 16.46 -3.16 28.49
N SER A 201 17.11 -3.65 27.43
CA SER A 201 18.25 -4.56 27.50
C SER A 201 19.45 -3.89 28.17
N ASP A 202 19.78 -2.65 27.78
CA ASP A 202 20.87 -1.87 28.39
C ASP A 202 20.70 -1.70 29.91
N ARG A 203 19.49 -1.36 30.36
CA ARG A 203 19.19 -1.24 31.80
C ARG A 203 19.36 -2.56 32.55
N ALA A 204 18.98 -3.70 31.94
CA ALA A 204 19.10 -4.99 32.59
C ALA A 204 20.56 -5.44 32.73
N PHE A 205 21.36 -5.34 31.67
CA PHE A 205 22.80 -5.62 31.73
C PHE A 205 23.53 -4.67 32.69
N ALA A 206 23.22 -3.36 32.66
CA ALA A 206 23.80 -2.39 33.58
C ALA A 206 23.43 -2.67 35.05
N ALA A 207 22.18 -3.05 35.34
CA ALA A 207 21.74 -3.43 36.68
C ALA A 207 22.40 -4.72 37.19
N ALA A 208 22.73 -5.65 36.29
CA ALA A 208 23.50 -6.86 36.61
C ALA A 208 25.02 -6.62 36.72
N GLY A 209 25.51 -5.40 36.43
CA GLY A 209 26.94 -5.09 36.38
C GLY A 209 27.67 -5.72 35.17
N LEU A 210 26.93 -6.13 34.14
CA LEU A 210 27.42 -6.84 32.96
C LEU A 210 27.59 -5.90 31.76
N ARG A 211 28.44 -6.29 30.82
CA ARG A 211 28.54 -5.72 29.47
C ARG A 211 28.30 -6.83 28.46
N ARG A 212 27.70 -6.49 27.31
CA ARG A 212 27.55 -7.39 26.16
C ARG A 212 28.18 -6.76 24.93
N GLU A 213 28.72 -7.58 24.03
CA GLU A 213 29.24 -7.12 22.74
C GLU A 213 28.09 -7.03 21.74
N VAL A 214 27.80 -5.82 21.24
CA VAL A 214 26.85 -5.60 20.13
C VAL A 214 27.64 -5.35 18.87
N ALA A 215 27.88 -6.40 18.08
CA ALA A 215 28.63 -6.30 16.82
C ALA A 215 27.76 -5.79 15.66
N PHE A 216 26.44 -5.93 15.76
CA PHE A 216 25.51 -5.57 14.68
C PHE A 216 24.32 -4.76 15.22
N GLU A 217 24.21 -3.50 14.80
CA GLU A 217 23.05 -2.65 15.08
C GLU A 217 22.10 -2.61 13.87
N VAL A 218 20.82 -2.92 14.08
CA VAL A 218 19.81 -3.00 13.00
C VAL A 218 18.52 -2.25 13.35
N SER A 219 17.79 -1.82 12.32
CA SER A 219 16.59 -0.97 12.47
C SER A 219 15.26 -1.76 12.56
N GLY A 220 15.28 -3.09 12.44
CA GLY A 220 14.06 -3.90 12.38
C GLY A 220 14.26 -5.39 12.67
N VAL A 221 13.22 -6.00 13.24
CA VAL A 221 13.21 -7.40 13.72
C VAL A 221 13.46 -8.41 12.60
N GLU A 222 12.92 -8.19 11.40
CA GLU A 222 13.08 -9.14 10.28
C GLU A 222 14.56 -9.34 9.91
N LEU A 223 15.32 -8.25 9.80
CA LEU A 223 16.75 -8.30 9.54
C LEU A 223 17.51 -8.92 10.74
N MET A 224 17.15 -8.51 11.96
CA MET A 224 17.74 -9.07 13.20
C MET A 224 17.61 -10.59 13.25
N VAL A 225 16.40 -11.11 13.09
CA VAL A 225 16.09 -12.54 13.09
C VAL A 225 16.79 -13.25 11.93
N ARG A 226 16.87 -12.64 10.74
CA ARG A 226 17.63 -13.21 9.63
C ARG A 226 19.12 -13.32 9.94
N MET A 227 19.73 -12.33 10.59
CA MET A 227 21.14 -12.39 10.99
C MET A 227 21.39 -13.44 12.08
N VAL A 228 20.48 -13.55 13.07
CA VAL A 228 20.51 -14.64 14.07
C VAL A 228 20.41 -16.01 13.40
N ARG A 229 19.53 -16.20 12.41
CA ARG A 229 19.42 -17.47 11.64
C ARG A 229 20.72 -17.85 10.92
N TYR A 230 21.53 -16.88 10.52
CA TYR A 230 22.85 -17.12 9.90
C TYR A 230 23.98 -17.28 10.93
N GLY A 231 23.67 -17.41 12.22
CA GLY A 231 24.66 -17.62 13.28
C GLY A 231 25.54 -16.41 13.58
N LEU A 232 25.15 -15.20 13.15
CA LEU A 232 25.95 -13.98 13.34
C LEU A 232 25.90 -13.44 14.78
N GLY A 233 25.03 -13.99 15.62
CA GLY A 233 24.90 -13.61 17.03
C GLY A 233 23.54 -14.00 17.61
N VAL A 234 23.31 -13.56 18.85
CA VAL A 234 22.04 -13.70 19.57
C VAL A 234 21.28 -12.37 19.60
N ALA A 235 19.97 -12.41 19.83
CA ALA A 235 19.14 -11.22 19.99
C ALA A 235 18.24 -11.31 21.23
N LEU A 236 17.82 -10.15 21.75
CA LEU A 236 16.81 -10.07 22.81
C LEU A 236 15.53 -9.47 22.26
N LEU A 237 14.46 -10.26 22.24
CA LEU A 237 13.16 -9.82 21.74
C LEU A 237 12.04 -10.02 22.78
N PRO A 238 11.03 -9.12 22.81
CA PRO A 238 9.88 -9.27 23.70
C PRO A 238 9.15 -10.58 23.38
N GLU A 239 8.94 -11.43 24.38
CA GLU A 239 8.43 -12.79 24.21
C GLU A 239 7.17 -12.86 23.33
N ALA A 240 6.18 -12.01 23.63
CA ALA A 240 4.91 -11.94 22.91
C ALA A 240 5.07 -11.58 21.41
N SER A 241 6.16 -10.90 21.01
CA SER A 241 6.46 -10.60 19.60
C SER A 241 7.23 -11.72 18.88
N THR A 242 7.59 -12.80 19.57
CA THR A 242 8.35 -13.92 19.00
C THR A 242 7.50 -15.11 18.54
N ALA A 243 6.18 -15.07 18.74
CA ALA A 243 5.29 -16.21 18.48
C ALA A 243 5.29 -16.69 17.01
N GLU A 244 5.40 -15.75 16.07
CA GLU A 244 5.42 -16.02 14.62
C GLU A 244 6.85 -16.15 14.04
N LEU A 245 7.89 -16.13 14.89
CA LEU A 245 9.27 -16.24 14.40
C LEU A 245 9.65 -17.70 14.12
N HIS A 246 9.77 -18.02 12.84
CA HIS A 246 10.23 -19.34 12.39
C HIS A 246 11.76 -19.44 12.33
N GLY A 247 12.30 -20.67 12.25
CA GLY A 247 13.72 -20.93 11.97
C GLY A 247 14.72 -20.43 13.02
N VAL A 248 14.25 -20.04 14.20
CA VAL A 248 15.07 -19.64 15.36
C VAL A 248 14.58 -20.36 16.60
N ARG A 249 15.42 -20.45 17.63
CA ARG A 249 15.05 -20.97 18.95
C ARG A 249 14.90 -19.83 19.94
N ARG A 250 13.97 -19.99 20.88
CA ARG A 250 13.69 -19.04 21.96
C ARG A 250 14.15 -19.69 23.26
N VAL A 251 14.93 -18.97 24.05
CA VAL A 251 15.42 -19.40 25.36
C VAL A 251 14.90 -18.41 26.40
N ALA A 252 14.23 -18.91 27.43
CA ALA A 252 13.67 -18.04 28.47
C ALA A 252 14.77 -17.47 29.37
N LEU A 253 14.50 -16.33 30.02
CA LEU A 253 15.52 -15.60 30.78
C LEU A 253 15.08 -15.35 32.23
N THR A 254 15.88 -15.87 33.15
CA THR A 254 15.64 -15.81 34.60
C THR A 254 15.70 -14.36 35.11
N ASP A 255 16.71 -13.60 34.70
CA ASP A 255 16.99 -12.20 35.05
C ASP A 255 16.87 -11.22 33.85
N GLY A 256 16.19 -11.65 32.78
CA GLY A 256 16.08 -10.90 31.51
C GLY A 256 15.30 -9.57 31.57
N PRO A 257 15.48 -8.70 30.55
CA PRO A 257 14.92 -7.35 30.55
C PRO A 257 13.38 -7.33 30.50
N VAL A 258 12.78 -6.44 31.29
CA VAL A 258 11.33 -6.20 31.33
C VAL A 258 10.95 -5.05 30.39
N ARG A 259 9.87 -5.25 29.63
CA ARG A 259 9.27 -4.26 28.73
C ARG A 259 7.85 -3.92 29.15
N VAL A 260 7.44 -2.71 28.83
CA VAL A 260 6.07 -2.24 28.95
C VAL A 260 5.57 -1.81 27.58
N GLU A 261 4.40 -2.30 27.17
CA GLU A 261 3.69 -1.76 26.01
C GLU A 261 2.69 -0.70 26.48
N ARG A 262 2.66 0.44 25.78
CA ARG A 262 1.85 1.60 26.16
C ARG A 262 1.11 2.18 24.97
N LEU A 263 -0.17 2.49 25.19
CA LEU A 263 -0.93 3.39 24.33
C LEU A 263 -0.72 4.81 24.83
N VAL A 264 -0.31 5.72 23.95
CA VAL A 264 -0.31 7.16 24.22
C VAL A 264 -1.25 7.88 23.26
N HIS A 265 -1.88 8.96 23.73
CA HIS A 265 -2.71 9.84 22.88
C HIS A 265 -2.64 11.28 23.39
N SER A 266 -3.13 12.22 22.58
CA SER A 266 -3.11 13.65 22.93
C SER A 266 -3.85 13.93 24.25
N ARG A 267 -3.40 14.97 24.98
CA ARG A 267 -4.10 15.53 26.16
C ARG A 267 -5.29 16.41 25.81
N PHE A 268 -5.40 16.82 24.55
CA PHE A 268 -6.60 17.48 24.05
C PHE A 268 -7.67 16.41 23.71
N PRO A 269 -8.97 16.78 23.73
CA PRO A 269 -10.02 15.87 23.30
C PRO A 269 -9.69 15.25 21.94
N PRO A 270 -9.75 13.91 21.80
CA PRO A 270 -9.47 13.24 20.54
C PRO A 270 -10.48 13.63 19.47
N SER A 271 -10.10 13.52 18.18
CA SER A 271 -11.07 13.64 17.08
C SER A 271 -12.17 12.57 17.24
N PRO A 272 -13.41 12.75 16.74
CA PRO A 272 -14.45 11.73 16.84
C PRO A 272 -14.02 10.35 16.34
N GLY A 273 -13.18 10.30 15.30
CA GLY A 273 -12.54 9.06 14.84
C GLY A 273 -11.56 8.49 15.86
N ALA A 274 -10.62 9.29 16.38
CA ALA A 274 -9.71 8.84 17.43
C ALA A 274 -10.43 8.45 18.72
N ALA A 275 -11.51 9.13 19.10
CA ALA A 275 -12.35 8.78 20.25
C ALA A 275 -12.98 7.39 20.06
N ALA A 276 -13.59 7.13 18.91
CA ALA A 276 -14.17 5.83 18.57
C ALA A 276 -13.10 4.71 18.51
N PHE A 277 -11.89 5.01 18.04
CA PHE A 277 -10.78 4.04 18.03
C PHE A 277 -10.26 3.73 19.44
N LEU A 278 -10.10 4.76 20.29
CA LEU A 278 -9.70 4.58 21.69
C LEU A 278 -10.78 3.83 22.50
N ALA A 279 -12.06 4.05 22.19
CA ALA A 279 -13.17 3.30 22.77
C ALA A 279 -13.17 1.82 22.33
N LEU A 280 -12.85 1.53 21.06
CA LEU A 280 -12.71 0.15 20.56
C LEU A 280 -11.58 -0.62 21.26
N LEU A 281 -10.47 0.07 21.57
CA LEU A 281 -9.38 -0.45 22.41
C LEU A 281 -9.74 -0.58 23.91
N GLY A 282 -10.99 -0.29 24.28
CA GLY A 282 -11.51 -0.29 25.64
C GLY A 282 -12.66 -1.26 25.90
N THR A 283 -13.13 -2.01 24.88
CA THR A 283 -14.10 -3.11 25.06
C THR A 283 -13.39 -4.46 25.20
N PRO A 284 -13.43 -5.11 26.39
CA PRO A 284 -13.04 -6.50 26.52
C PRO A 284 -14.21 -7.42 26.14
N ASP A 285 -14.03 -8.29 25.15
CA ASP A 285 -14.93 -9.44 24.96
C ASP A 285 -14.12 -10.68 24.53
N HIS A 286 -13.80 -11.52 25.52
CA HIS A 286 -13.34 -12.89 25.30
C HIS A 286 -14.56 -13.80 25.30
N ARG A 287 -14.85 -14.50 24.18
CA ARG A 287 -15.79 -15.64 24.17
C ARG A 287 -15.34 -16.79 23.29
N GLU A 288 -15.47 -17.98 23.84
CA GLU A 288 -15.36 -19.28 23.17
C GLU A 288 -16.64 -19.60 22.35
N THR A 289 -16.61 -20.63 21.50
CA THR A 289 -17.72 -21.00 20.56
C THR A 289 -18.03 -22.51 20.65
N PRO A 290 -19.31 -22.96 20.70
CA PRO A 290 -19.99 -23.60 19.54
C PRO A 290 -21.55 -23.52 19.53
N PRO A 291 -22.31 -24.06 18.53
CA PRO A 291 -22.18 -24.01 17.06
C PRO A 291 -23.44 -23.38 16.36
N ALA A 292 -23.49 -23.43 15.02
CA ALA A 292 -24.40 -22.67 14.10
C ALA A 292 -25.82 -23.29 13.88
N PRO A 293 -26.80 -22.70 13.13
CA PRO A 293 -26.67 -22.16 11.75
C PRO A 293 -27.38 -20.82 11.42
N GLY A 294 -26.89 -20.10 10.41
CA GLY A 294 -27.56 -18.93 9.82
C GLY A 294 -26.77 -18.33 8.66
N ALA A 295 -27.34 -18.31 7.45
CA ALA A 295 -26.61 -17.95 6.23
C ALA A 295 -26.40 -16.43 6.06
N ALA A 296 -25.24 -16.02 5.53
CA ALA A 296 -25.14 -15.50 4.16
C ALA A 296 -23.74 -14.95 3.79
N HIS A 297 -23.16 -15.55 2.75
CA HIS A 297 -22.30 -14.97 1.71
C HIS A 297 -21.07 -14.08 2.05
N ARG A 298 -19.90 -14.65 1.68
CA ARG A 298 -18.77 -13.98 1.01
C ARG A 298 -19.26 -13.01 -0.08
N ALA A 299 -18.53 -12.00 -0.56
CA ALA A 299 -17.29 -11.30 -0.16
C ALA A 299 -17.14 -10.12 -1.16
N ARG A 300 -16.19 -9.18 -0.96
CA ARG A 300 -15.53 -8.53 -2.13
C ARG A 300 -14.03 -8.35 -1.95
N PRO A 301 -13.24 -8.52 -3.02
CA PRO A 301 -11.80 -8.26 -3.01
C PRO A 301 -11.46 -6.76 -2.95
N SER A 302 -10.45 -6.42 -2.14
CA SER A 302 -9.11 -5.94 -2.56
C SER A 302 -8.88 -5.07 -3.84
N ASP A 303 -7.69 -4.45 -3.95
CA ASP A 303 -7.00 -4.03 -5.20
C ASP A 303 -6.27 -2.63 -5.14
N ARG A 304 -6.78 -1.50 -5.68
CA ARG A 304 -6.19 -0.11 -5.52
C ARG A 304 -4.79 0.15 -6.17
N LYS A 305 -4.32 1.35 -6.59
CA LYS A 305 -3.52 2.41 -5.88
C LYS A 305 -3.41 3.71 -6.72
N ALA A 306 -2.85 4.69 -6.04
CA ALA A 306 -2.02 5.81 -6.49
C ALA A 306 -0.60 5.33 -6.92
N PRO A 307 0.48 6.12 -6.72
CA PRO A 307 0.61 7.58 -6.84
C PRO A 307 0.81 7.90 -8.34
N PRO A 308 1.41 9.03 -8.78
CA PRO A 308 1.93 9.11 -10.15
C PRO A 308 3.30 8.44 -10.21
N ASP A 309 3.36 7.19 -9.71
CA ASP A 309 4.32 6.21 -10.20
C ASP A 309 3.62 5.46 -11.33
N MET A 310 4.41 4.94 -12.26
CA MET A 310 4.00 3.98 -13.28
C MET A 310 3.06 2.88 -12.73
N SER A 311 1.75 3.10 -12.92
CA SER A 311 0.58 2.28 -12.59
C SER A 311 0.64 1.40 -11.32
N VAL A 312 0.82 2.02 -10.16
CA VAL A 312 1.12 1.31 -8.91
C VAL A 312 -0.14 0.66 -8.21
N ILE A 313 0.03 -0.24 -7.20
CA ILE A 313 -1.00 -1.18 -6.64
C ILE A 313 -1.04 -1.24 -5.06
N HIS A 314 -2.18 -1.11 -4.30
CA HIS A 314 -2.17 -0.66 -2.85
C HIS A 314 -2.93 -1.49 -1.84
N ARG A 315 -4.03 -2.07 -2.29
CA ARG A 315 -5.04 -2.82 -1.54
C ARG A 315 -6.24 -1.98 -0.98
N THR A 316 -7.31 -1.85 -1.78
CA THR A 316 -8.70 -1.42 -1.44
C THR A 316 -9.70 -1.83 -2.54
N THR A 317 -10.96 -2.00 -2.15
CA THR A 317 -12.12 -2.28 -3.01
C THR A 317 -12.36 -1.28 -4.16
N LEU A 318 -12.72 -1.84 -5.32
CA LEU A 318 -13.47 -1.18 -6.38
C LEU A 318 -14.94 -1.61 -6.26
N THR A 319 -15.90 -0.69 -6.37
CA THR A 319 -17.34 -1.00 -6.27
C THR A 319 -18.09 -0.37 -7.45
N PRO A 320 -18.69 -1.16 -8.38
CA PRO A 320 -18.63 -2.63 -8.48
C PRO A 320 -17.22 -3.19 -8.66
N GLY A 321 -17.02 -4.43 -8.22
CA GLY A 321 -15.73 -5.12 -8.32
C GLY A 321 -15.46 -5.64 -9.74
N LYS A 322 -14.17 -5.73 -10.15
CA LYS A 322 -13.78 -6.05 -11.54
C LYS A 322 -14.46 -7.31 -12.12
N LEU A 323 -14.57 -8.39 -11.33
CA LEU A 323 -15.21 -9.62 -11.83
C LEU A 323 -16.74 -9.46 -12.01
N GLU A 324 -17.42 -8.69 -11.16
CA GLU A 324 -18.87 -8.38 -11.33
C GLU A 324 -19.13 -7.50 -12.56
N LEU A 325 -18.28 -6.47 -12.74
CA LEU A 325 -18.20 -5.65 -13.95
C LEU A 325 -18.17 -6.52 -15.21
N LEU A 326 -17.28 -7.52 -15.23
CA LEU A 326 -17.12 -8.42 -16.37
C LEU A 326 -18.24 -9.46 -16.48
N THR A 327 -18.81 -9.93 -15.36
CA THR A 327 -19.97 -10.83 -15.38
C THR A 327 -21.19 -10.17 -16.03
N ALA A 328 -21.39 -8.87 -15.83
CA ALA A 328 -22.46 -8.12 -16.49
C ALA A 328 -22.15 -7.80 -17.97
N TRP A 329 -20.88 -7.50 -18.31
CA TRP A 329 -20.51 -7.00 -19.63
C TRP A 329 -20.17 -8.10 -20.65
N LEU A 330 -19.44 -9.15 -20.26
CA LEU A 330 -18.96 -10.21 -21.18
C LEU A 330 -20.09 -10.86 -22.00
N PRO A 331 -21.27 -11.20 -21.44
CA PRO A 331 -22.36 -11.79 -22.21
C PRO A 331 -22.89 -10.91 -23.36
N SER A 332 -22.59 -9.60 -23.36
CA SER A 332 -22.96 -8.69 -24.45
C SER A 332 -21.95 -8.62 -25.60
N ARG A 333 -20.86 -9.41 -25.56
CA ARG A 333 -19.77 -9.39 -26.55
C ARG A 333 -19.91 -10.53 -27.57
N PRO A 334 -19.67 -10.30 -28.87
CA PRO A 334 -19.87 -11.32 -29.92
C PRO A 334 -18.88 -12.49 -29.84
N TRP A 335 -17.73 -12.28 -29.21
CA TRP A 335 -16.69 -13.30 -28.96
C TRP A 335 -16.87 -14.07 -27.65
N TYR A 336 -17.89 -13.77 -26.84
CA TYR A 336 -18.22 -14.57 -25.65
C TYR A 336 -18.64 -15.99 -26.04
N ARG A 337 -18.31 -16.97 -25.19
CA ARG A 337 -18.53 -18.42 -25.41
C ARG A 337 -19.17 -19.13 -24.21
N GLY A 338 -19.48 -18.40 -23.13
CA GLY A 338 -20.13 -18.96 -21.94
C GLY A 338 -21.63 -19.16 -22.12
N GLY A 339 -22.25 -19.90 -21.19
CA GLY A 339 -23.66 -20.28 -21.25
C GLY A 339 -24.64 -19.18 -20.81
N ALA A 340 -25.93 -19.43 -21.04
CA ALA A 340 -27.03 -18.52 -20.67
C ALA A 340 -27.23 -18.33 -19.15
N GLY A 341 -26.58 -19.14 -18.31
CA GLY A 341 -26.59 -18.98 -16.85
C GLY A 341 -25.78 -17.78 -16.33
N GLY A 342 -25.02 -17.11 -17.21
CA GLY A 342 -24.04 -16.09 -16.84
C GLY A 342 -22.67 -16.70 -16.50
N PRO A 343 -21.58 -15.93 -16.58
CA PRO A 343 -20.23 -16.44 -16.41
C PRO A 343 -19.80 -16.51 -14.93
N GLU A 344 -19.11 -17.57 -14.57
CA GLU A 344 -18.45 -17.74 -13.27
C GLU A 344 -16.96 -17.39 -13.41
N LEU A 345 -16.63 -16.11 -13.20
CA LEU A 345 -15.31 -15.57 -13.52
C LEU A 345 -14.31 -15.70 -12.36
N ALA A 346 -13.16 -16.31 -12.64
CA ALA A 346 -11.96 -16.27 -11.80
C ALA A 346 -10.84 -15.47 -12.49
N LYS A 347 -10.05 -14.71 -11.72
CA LYS A 347 -8.85 -14.04 -12.26
C LYS A 347 -7.73 -15.07 -12.49
N ALA A 348 -7.32 -15.26 -13.75
CA ALA A 348 -6.40 -16.30 -14.17
C ALA A 348 -4.97 -15.80 -14.42
N GLY A 349 -4.81 -14.54 -14.82
CA GLY A 349 -3.53 -13.96 -15.19
C GLY A 349 -3.71 -12.53 -15.70
N GLY A 350 -2.73 -12.04 -16.45
CA GLY A 350 -2.73 -10.69 -17.00
C GLY A 350 -1.57 -9.82 -16.50
N PHE A 351 -1.41 -8.67 -17.14
CA PHE A 351 -0.36 -7.69 -16.86
C PHE A 351 -0.92 -6.26 -16.88
N ARG A 352 -0.09 -5.29 -16.50
CA ARG A 352 -0.41 -3.85 -16.57
C ARG A 352 0.56 -3.13 -17.49
N LEU A 353 0.09 -2.01 -18.03
CA LEU A 353 0.95 -0.99 -18.63
C LEU A 353 0.80 0.30 -17.84
N ASP A 354 1.79 1.16 -18.00
CA ASP A 354 1.93 2.37 -17.24
C ASP A 354 1.52 3.57 -18.08
N ASP A 355 0.59 4.37 -17.57
CA ASP A 355 0.30 5.69 -18.11
C ASP A 355 1.48 6.63 -17.77
N PRO A 356 2.15 7.25 -18.77
CA PRO A 356 3.24 8.21 -18.53
C PRO A 356 2.87 9.38 -17.62
N GLU A 357 1.59 9.80 -17.62
CA GLU A 357 1.09 10.90 -16.77
C GLU A 357 0.52 10.39 -15.43
N GLY A 358 0.35 9.08 -15.26
CA GLY A 358 -0.09 8.44 -14.00
C GLY A 358 -1.56 8.63 -13.62
N GLU A 359 -2.40 9.11 -14.53
CA GLU A 359 -3.82 9.45 -14.26
C GLU A 359 -4.78 8.28 -14.58
N VAL A 360 -4.39 7.40 -15.50
CA VAL A 360 -5.18 6.28 -16.02
C VAL A 360 -4.54 4.95 -15.65
N GLY A 361 -5.31 4.04 -15.04
CA GLY A 361 -4.87 2.65 -14.91
C GLY A 361 -5.05 1.90 -16.23
N ILE A 362 -4.04 1.16 -16.70
CA ILE A 362 -4.11 0.30 -17.89
C ILE A 362 -3.84 -1.15 -17.46
N GLU A 363 -4.74 -2.09 -17.80
CA GLU A 363 -4.63 -3.51 -17.40
C GLU A 363 -5.11 -4.44 -18.53
N PHE A 364 -4.34 -5.48 -18.82
CA PHE A 364 -4.71 -6.59 -19.69
C PHE A 364 -5.05 -7.80 -18.81
N MET A 365 -6.32 -7.96 -18.44
CA MET A 365 -6.74 -8.95 -17.45
C MET A 365 -7.16 -10.27 -18.12
N ALA A 366 -6.54 -11.39 -17.74
CA ALA A 366 -7.00 -12.72 -18.15
C ALA A 366 -7.98 -13.27 -17.10
N VAL A 367 -9.21 -13.60 -17.54
CA VAL A 367 -10.27 -14.18 -16.69
C VAL A 367 -10.75 -15.50 -17.26
N THR A 368 -10.85 -16.52 -16.42
CA THR A 368 -11.43 -17.81 -16.81
C THR A 368 -12.87 -17.88 -16.33
N ASP A 369 -13.78 -18.16 -17.25
CA ASP A 369 -15.16 -18.53 -16.99
C ASP A 369 -15.25 -20.05 -16.79
N THR A 370 -15.75 -20.47 -15.63
CA THR A 370 -15.94 -21.88 -15.26
C THR A 370 -17.39 -22.35 -15.31
N ALA A 371 -18.33 -21.52 -15.76
CA ALA A 371 -19.76 -21.88 -15.81
C ALA A 371 -20.07 -22.95 -16.88
N GLY A 372 -19.19 -23.13 -17.87
CA GLY A 372 -19.32 -24.14 -18.93
C GLY A 372 -18.58 -25.45 -18.63
N PRO A 373 -18.92 -26.55 -19.34
CA PRO A 373 -18.24 -27.85 -19.18
C PRO A 373 -16.76 -27.82 -19.61
N HIS A 374 -16.36 -26.80 -20.36
CA HIS A 374 -14.97 -26.51 -20.71
C HIS A 374 -14.68 -25.06 -20.32
N PRO A 375 -13.75 -24.79 -19.38
CA PRO A 375 -13.42 -23.44 -18.98
C PRO A 375 -12.86 -22.62 -20.14
N VAL A 376 -13.40 -21.41 -20.34
CA VAL A 376 -12.95 -20.49 -21.40
C VAL A 376 -12.21 -19.34 -20.75
N THR A 377 -10.99 -19.03 -21.21
CA THR A 377 -10.24 -17.87 -20.71
C THR A 377 -10.35 -16.73 -21.70
N TYR A 378 -10.74 -15.56 -21.21
CA TYR A 378 -10.86 -14.32 -21.98
C TYR A 378 -9.76 -13.33 -21.59
N LEU A 379 -9.29 -12.56 -22.57
CA LEU A 379 -8.46 -11.38 -22.33
C LEU A 379 -9.33 -10.13 -22.40
N VAL A 380 -9.28 -9.33 -21.35
CA VAL A 380 -10.00 -8.05 -21.29
C VAL A 380 -9.01 -6.91 -21.00
N PRO A 381 -8.59 -6.16 -22.03
CA PRO A 381 -7.95 -4.85 -21.85
C PRO A 381 -8.95 -3.86 -21.24
N LEU A 382 -8.53 -3.14 -20.20
CA LEU A 382 -9.35 -2.21 -19.44
C LEU A 382 -8.56 -0.93 -19.15
N THR A 383 -9.23 0.22 -19.24
CA THR A 383 -8.71 1.49 -18.71
C THR A 383 -9.57 2.03 -17.57
N TYR A 384 -8.95 2.74 -16.63
CA TYR A 384 -9.58 3.27 -15.41
C TYR A 384 -9.36 4.78 -15.26
N ARG A 385 -10.20 5.59 -15.92
CA ARG A 385 -10.05 7.05 -16.02
C ARG A 385 -10.71 7.80 -14.85
N GLY A 386 -10.10 8.90 -14.40
CA GLY A 386 -10.64 9.77 -13.34
C GLY A 386 -11.76 10.72 -13.77
N ALA A 387 -12.08 10.75 -15.06
CA ALA A 387 -13.15 11.53 -15.68
C ALA A 387 -13.71 10.72 -16.88
N PRO A 388 -14.89 11.09 -17.43
CA PRO A 388 -15.36 10.54 -18.70
C PRO A 388 -14.36 10.81 -19.83
N LEU A 389 -14.32 9.90 -20.80
CA LEU A 389 -13.67 10.07 -22.10
C LEU A 389 -14.74 10.44 -23.14
N ASP A 390 -14.65 11.65 -23.70
CA ASP A 390 -15.61 12.18 -24.65
C ASP A 390 -15.67 11.33 -25.94
N GLY A 391 -16.86 10.99 -26.42
CA GLY A 391 -17.06 10.20 -27.63
C GLY A 391 -16.86 8.68 -27.48
N ALA A 392 -16.43 8.23 -26.29
CA ALA A 392 -16.22 6.81 -25.96
C ALA A 392 -17.38 6.19 -25.15
N GLU A 393 -18.57 6.81 -25.14
CA GLU A 393 -19.72 6.36 -24.34
C GLU A 393 -20.15 4.93 -24.70
N HIS A 394 -20.03 4.56 -25.97
CA HIS A 394 -20.29 3.22 -26.49
C HIS A 394 -19.32 2.14 -25.96
N ALA A 395 -18.17 2.55 -25.44
CA ALA A 395 -17.12 1.69 -24.89
C ALA A 395 -17.09 1.68 -23.36
N LEU A 396 -17.91 2.50 -22.69
CA LEU A 396 -18.00 2.55 -21.23
C LEU A 396 -18.67 1.28 -20.70
N LEU A 397 -17.94 0.47 -19.94
CA LEU A 397 -18.50 -0.70 -19.24
C LEU A 397 -19.35 -0.25 -18.06
N THR A 398 -18.80 0.64 -17.22
CA THR A 398 -19.47 1.17 -16.04
C THR A 398 -18.70 2.34 -15.42
N THR A 399 -19.28 2.99 -14.40
CA THR A 399 -18.52 3.81 -13.46
C THR A 399 -18.47 3.13 -12.10
N ALA A 400 -17.30 3.06 -11.48
CA ALA A 400 -17.10 2.44 -10.18
C ALA A 400 -16.39 3.37 -9.19
N GLU A 401 -16.70 3.23 -7.90
CA GLU A 401 -16.00 3.92 -6.83
C GLU A 401 -14.74 3.15 -6.43
N HIS A 402 -13.58 3.77 -6.66
CA HIS A 402 -12.28 3.26 -6.26
C HIS A 402 -11.83 4.00 -4.99
N GLY A 403 -11.65 3.29 -3.87
CA GLY A 403 -11.45 3.88 -2.53
C GLY A 403 -10.14 4.66 -2.22
N VAL A 404 -9.63 5.44 -3.17
CA VAL A 404 -8.65 6.57 -3.03
C VAL A 404 -8.78 7.48 -4.23
N LEU A 405 -8.77 6.87 -5.42
CA LEU A 405 -8.80 7.55 -6.70
C LEU A 405 -10.18 8.14 -7.04
N GLY A 406 -11.18 7.91 -6.18
CA GLY A 406 -12.55 8.37 -6.32
C GLY A 406 -13.32 7.56 -7.36
N ARG A 407 -14.34 8.19 -7.94
CA ARG A 407 -15.05 7.65 -9.09
C ARG A 407 -14.10 7.40 -10.25
N ARG A 408 -14.28 6.26 -10.91
CA ARG A 408 -13.51 5.83 -12.08
C ARG A 408 -14.47 5.41 -13.19
N TRP A 409 -14.21 5.87 -14.39
CA TRP A 409 -14.89 5.44 -15.62
C TRP A 409 -14.07 4.30 -16.22
N ILE A 410 -14.72 3.17 -16.48
CA ILE A 410 -14.06 1.93 -16.91
C ILE A 410 -14.48 1.63 -18.35
N TYR A 411 -13.52 1.58 -19.26
CA TYR A 411 -13.73 1.39 -20.70
C TYR A 411 -13.18 0.05 -21.18
N ASP A 412 -13.73 -0.46 -22.29
CA ASP A 412 -13.08 -1.51 -23.08
C ASP A 412 -11.82 -0.89 -23.67
N GLY A 413 -10.66 -1.31 -23.16
CA GLY A 413 -9.42 -0.59 -23.41
C GLY A 413 -8.98 -0.60 -24.88
N CYS A 414 -9.49 -1.52 -25.70
CA CYS A 414 -9.29 -1.47 -27.16
C CYS A 414 -9.87 -0.20 -27.82
N GLN A 415 -10.85 0.44 -27.19
CA GLN A 415 -11.47 1.69 -27.66
C GLN A 415 -10.85 2.94 -27.02
N ASP A 416 -9.84 2.78 -26.14
CA ASP A 416 -9.18 3.88 -25.45
C ASP A 416 -7.82 4.19 -26.12
N PRO A 417 -7.65 5.37 -26.75
CA PRO A 417 -6.42 5.72 -27.46
C PRO A 417 -5.14 5.62 -26.62
N LEU A 418 -5.23 5.80 -25.30
CA LEU A 418 -4.06 5.70 -24.41
C LEU A 418 -3.58 4.25 -24.24
N LEU A 419 -4.50 3.28 -24.09
CA LEU A 419 -4.08 1.87 -24.03
C LEU A 419 -3.47 1.44 -25.36
N VAL A 420 -4.04 1.89 -26.48
CA VAL A 420 -3.53 1.57 -27.81
C VAL A 420 -2.14 2.17 -28.03
N ALA A 421 -1.90 3.41 -27.59
CA ALA A 421 -0.58 4.05 -27.63
C ALA A 421 0.46 3.36 -26.73
N GLU A 422 0.09 2.91 -25.52
CA GLU A 422 1.01 2.16 -24.66
C GLU A 422 1.25 0.73 -25.16
N LEU A 423 0.27 0.13 -25.87
CA LEU A 423 0.45 -1.17 -26.52
C LEU A 423 1.41 -1.08 -27.72
N THR A 424 1.38 -0.02 -28.52
CA THR A 424 2.42 0.20 -29.55
C THR A 424 3.77 0.53 -28.92
N ALA A 425 3.80 1.32 -27.83
CA ALA A 425 5.01 1.58 -27.05
C ALA A 425 5.64 0.30 -26.48
N LEU A 426 4.83 -0.71 -26.11
CA LEU A 426 5.29 -2.00 -25.63
C LEU A 426 5.97 -2.80 -26.76
N PHE A 427 5.37 -2.83 -27.96
CA PHE A 427 5.96 -3.44 -29.16
C PHE A 427 7.27 -2.76 -29.59
N GLU A 428 7.41 -1.45 -29.36
CA GLU A 428 8.62 -0.67 -29.62
C GLU A 428 9.65 -0.74 -28.49
N GLY A 429 9.35 -1.40 -27.36
CA GLY A 429 10.23 -1.47 -26.19
C GLY A 429 10.39 -0.16 -25.42
N ARG A 430 9.54 0.85 -25.68
CA ARG A 430 9.52 2.14 -24.96
C ARG A 430 8.91 2.03 -23.57
N THR A 431 7.96 1.11 -23.37
CA THR A 431 7.39 0.76 -22.07
C THR A 431 7.59 -0.73 -21.76
N ARG A 432 7.23 -1.18 -20.56
CA ARG A 432 7.36 -2.57 -20.11
C ARG A 432 6.07 -3.08 -19.48
N ALA A 433 5.81 -4.37 -19.61
CA ALA A 433 4.72 -5.01 -18.88
C ALA A 433 5.05 -5.05 -17.38
N GLN A 434 4.12 -4.60 -16.54
CA GLN A 434 4.21 -4.63 -15.08
C GLN A 434 3.33 -5.72 -14.48
N HIS A 435 3.77 -6.25 -13.34
CA HIS A 435 3.10 -7.31 -12.61
C HIS A 435 1.80 -6.80 -11.96
N GLN A 436 0.69 -7.43 -12.30
CA GLN A 436 -0.67 -7.02 -11.96
C GLN A 436 -1.07 -6.98 -10.46
N SER A 437 -0.19 -7.38 -9.53
CA SER A 437 -0.48 -7.40 -8.07
C SER A 437 0.62 -6.83 -7.16
N VAL A 438 1.72 -6.32 -7.74
CA VAL A 438 2.83 -5.66 -7.02
C VAL A 438 3.19 -4.37 -7.74
N SER A 439 3.51 -3.33 -6.97
CA SER A 439 3.87 -2.00 -7.50
C SER A 439 5.29 -2.03 -8.08
N ASP A 440 5.56 -1.26 -9.14
CA ASP A 440 6.93 -0.98 -9.61
C ASP A 440 7.75 -2.24 -9.94
N THR A 441 7.07 -3.30 -10.41
CA THR A 441 7.65 -4.64 -10.60
C THR A 441 7.38 -5.11 -12.02
N PRO A 442 8.39 -5.18 -12.91
CA PRO A 442 8.23 -5.75 -14.24
C PRO A 442 7.72 -7.18 -14.20
N ASP A 443 6.87 -7.56 -15.14
CA ASP A 443 6.35 -8.92 -15.26
C ASP A 443 7.29 -9.79 -16.12
N PRO A 444 8.00 -10.79 -15.56
CA PRO A 444 8.94 -11.63 -16.32
C PRO A 444 8.24 -12.67 -17.21
N ASP A 445 6.93 -12.89 -17.02
CA ASP A 445 6.17 -13.90 -17.75
C ASP A 445 5.52 -13.35 -19.03
N VAL A 446 5.60 -12.03 -19.26
CA VAL A 446 5.20 -11.37 -20.50
C VAL A 446 6.38 -11.24 -21.46
N HIS A 447 6.24 -11.84 -22.64
CA HIS A 447 7.25 -11.85 -23.70
C HIS A 447 6.75 -11.05 -24.90
N VAL A 448 7.53 -10.06 -25.34
CA VAL A 448 7.23 -9.25 -26.51
C VAL A 448 8.26 -9.56 -27.58
N THR A 449 7.81 -9.87 -28.79
CA THR A 449 8.70 -10.01 -29.96
C THR A 449 8.17 -9.18 -31.10
N ARG A 450 9.06 -8.50 -31.82
CA ARG A 450 8.74 -7.68 -32.99
C ARG A 450 9.84 -7.84 -34.04
N THR A 451 9.45 -7.80 -35.31
CA THR A 451 10.36 -7.66 -36.45
C THR A 451 10.28 -6.23 -36.99
N GLY A 452 11.43 -5.57 -37.17
CA GLY A 452 11.53 -4.22 -37.71
C GLY A 452 11.64 -3.12 -36.65
N ASP A 453 12.49 -2.13 -36.93
CA ASP A 453 12.98 -1.14 -35.95
C ASP A 453 12.35 0.26 -36.07
N GLY A 454 11.36 0.43 -36.97
CA GLY A 454 10.66 1.71 -37.16
C GLY A 454 9.56 1.99 -36.13
N PRO A 455 9.02 3.21 -36.03
CA PRO A 455 7.81 3.48 -35.26
C PRO A 455 6.59 2.78 -35.89
N LEU A 456 5.64 2.38 -35.05
CA LEU A 456 4.31 1.93 -35.45
C LEU A 456 3.38 3.14 -35.70
N PRO A 457 2.28 2.95 -36.46
CA PRO A 457 1.25 3.98 -36.59
C PRO A 457 0.64 4.36 -35.23
N ALA A 458 0.18 5.61 -35.10
CA ALA A 458 -0.44 6.14 -33.88
C ALA A 458 -1.98 6.25 -33.98
N ASP A 459 -2.54 5.92 -35.14
CA ASP A 459 -3.92 6.16 -35.57
C ASP A 459 -4.77 4.88 -35.63
N PHE A 460 -4.37 3.84 -34.89
CA PHE A 460 -5.13 2.60 -34.77
C PHE A 460 -6.55 2.85 -34.21
N THR A 461 -7.56 2.37 -34.93
CA THR A 461 -8.98 2.41 -34.50
C THR A 461 -9.61 1.04 -34.62
N VAL A 462 -10.56 0.69 -33.73
CA VAL A 462 -11.27 -0.59 -33.79
C VAL A 462 -12.11 -0.67 -35.05
N THR A 463 -11.77 -1.60 -35.94
CA THR A 463 -12.53 -1.87 -37.18
C THR A 463 -13.60 -2.95 -37.00
N GLY A 464 -13.50 -3.77 -35.95
CA GLY A 464 -14.54 -4.75 -35.59
C GLY A 464 -14.02 -5.90 -34.73
N ASP A 465 -14.92 -6.84 -34.45
CA ASP A 465 -14.59 -8.14 -33.84
C ASP A 465 -14.57 -9.23 -34.93
N GLU A 466 -13.44 -9.92 -35.09
CA GLU A 466 -13.25 -11.04 -36.02
C GLU A 466 -13.17 -12.35 -35.23
N GLY A 467 -14.31 -13.04 -35.08
CA GLY A 467 -14.38 -14.38 -34.47
C GLY A 467 -14.07 -14.41 -32.96
N GLU A 468 -12.80 -14.56 -32.61
CA GLU A 468 -12.28 -14.58 -31.22
C GLU A 468 -11.31 -13.40 -30.94
N GLU A 469 -11.15 -12.47 -31.88
CA GLU A 469 -10.23 -11.33 -31.81
C GLU A 469 -10.99 -9.99 -31.97
N THR A 470 -10.52 -8.92 -31.32
CA THR A 470 -10.85 -7.54 -31.72
C THR A 470 -9.73 -7.01 -32.60
N VAL A 471 -10.08 -6.43 -33.75
CA VAL A 471 -9.11 -5.91 -34.72
C VAL A 471 -9.11 -4.40 -34.69
N LEU A 472 -7.92 -3.82 -34.49
CA LEU A 472 -7.65 -2.40 -34.68
C LEU A 472 -6.81 -2.22 -35.94
N THR A 473 -7.18 -1.29 -36.81
CA THR A 473 -6.48 -1.02 -38.06
C THR A 473 -6.03 0.44 -38.12
N ALA A 474 -4.83 0.69 -38.64
CA ALA A 474 -4.28 2.02 -38.91
C ALA A 474 -4.32 2.37 -40.41
N SER A 475 -4.06 3.63 -40.79
CA SER A 475 -4.18 4.16 -42.17
C SER A 475 -3.35 3.44 -43.24
N HIS A 476 -2.39 2.60 -42.86
CA HIS A 476 -1.55 1.81 -43.77
C HIS A 476 -1.85 0.30 -43.74
N GLY A 477 -3.00 -0.11 -43.21
CA GLY A 477 -3.44 -1.51 -43.17
C GLY A 477 -2.73 -2.38 -42.13
N THR A 478 -1.76 -1.83 -41.38
CA THR A 478 -1.20 -2.47 -40.18
C THR A 478 -2.32 -2.75 -39.18
N GLN A 479 -2.34 -3.94 -38.59
CA GLN A 479 -3.36 -4.38 -37.65
C GLN A 479 -2.79 -4.78 -36.29
N LEU A 480 -3.50 -4.41 -35.22
CA LEU A 480 -3.36 -5.02 -33.90
C LEU A 480 -4.56 -5.94 -33.68
N ARG A 481 -4.29 -7.25 -33.56
CA ARG A 481 -5.27 -8.29 -33.30
C ARG A 481 -5.21 -8.67 -31.82
N VAL A 482 -6.17 -8.21 -31.04
CA VAL A 482 -6.27 -8.50 -29.60
C VAL A 482 -7.09 -9.77 -29.42
N ARG A 483 -6.48 -10.84 -28.90
CA ARG A 483 -7.14 -12.13 -28.72
C ARG A 483 -8.05 -12.12 -27.51
N ARG A 484 -9.35 -11.97 -27.74
CA ARG A 484 -10.37 -11.91 -26.68
C ARG A 484 -10.66 -13.26 -26.07
N VAL A 485 -10.51 -14.35 -26.83
CA VAL A 485 -10.48 -15.73 -26.30
C VAL A 485 -9.05 -16.25 -26.33
N LEU A 486 -8.49 -16.61 -25.18
CA LEU A 486 -7.14 -17.11 -25.06
C LEU A 486 -7.07 -18.62 -25.30
N ARG A 487 -6.12 -19.03 -26.15
CA ARG A 487 -5.82 -20.42 -26.48
C ARG A 487 -4.35 -20.70 -26.10
N PRO A 488 -4.05 -21.79 -25.38
CA PRO A 488 -2.66 -22.18 -25.13
C PRO A 488 -1.87 -22.30 -26.44
N ALA A 489 -0.66 -21.78 -26.48
CA ALA A 489 0.25 -21.99 -27.60
C ALA A 489 0.58 -23.50 -27.72
N PRO A 490 0.67 -24.05 -28.94
CA PRO A 490 1.11 -25.43 -29.14
C PRO A 490 2.55 -25.62 -28.63
N ALA A 491 2.87 -26.83 -28.19
CA ALA A 491 4.19 -27.16 -27.68
C ALA A 491 5.26 -27.13 -28.80
N GLY A 492 5.98 -26.01 -28.91
CA GLY A 492 7.06 -25.79 -29.87
C GLY A 492 7.23 -24.30 -30.21
N PRO A 493 8.28 -23.93 -30.98
CA PRO A 493 8.40 -22.57 -31.49
C PRO A 493 7.27 -22.31 -32.49
N ALA A 494 6.38 -21.37 -32.16
CA ALA A 494 5.35 -20.92 -33.08
C ALA A 494 6.02 -20.33 -34.33
N ARG A 495 5.68 -20.85 -35.52
CA ARG A 495 6.04 -20.17 -36.77
C ARG A 495 5.15 -18.93 -36.89
N PRO A 496 5.71 -17.73 -37.12
CA PRO A 496 4.91 -16.55 -37.36
C PRO A 496 4.03 -16.72 -38.60
N GLY A 497 2.85 -16.09 -38.61
CA GLY A 497 2.06 -15.94 -39.82
C GLY A 497 2.83 -15.17 -40.91
N PRO A 498 2.46 -15.30 -42.21
CA PRO A 498 3.18 -14.63 -43.29
C PRO A 498 3.23 -13.10 -43.14
N ASP A 499 2.17 -12.52 -42.55
CA ASP A 499 2.04 -11.08 -42.31
C ASP A 499 2.30 -10.69 -40.84
N GLU A 500 2.74 -11.63 -39.99
CA GLU A 500 2.95 -11.39 -38.57
C GLU A 500 4.29 -10.67 -38.32
N ALA A 501 4.20 -9.40 -37.88
CA ALA A 501 5.34 -8.56 -37.54
C ALA A 501 5.64 -8.51 -36.03
N GLY A 502 4.82 -9.12 -35.19
CA GLY A 502 5.11 -9.27 -33.76
C GLY A 502 3.99 -9.91 -32.94
N ARG A 503 4.31 -10.24 -31.69
CA ARG A 503 3.34 -10.71 -30.68
C ARG A 503 3.70 -10.24 -29.27
N VAL A 504 2.66 -10.10 -28.44
CA VAL A 504 2.76 -10.07 -26.98
C VAL A 504 2.19 -11.39 -26.48
N ALA A 505 2.99 -12.20 -25.80
CA ALA A 505 2.60 -13.47 -25.21
C ALA A 505 2.70 -13.40 -23.67
N GLY A 506 1.78 -14.07 -22.99
CA GLY A 506 1.71 -14.07 -21.51
C GLY A 506 1.33 -15.43 -20.95
N ILE A 507 1.37 -15.54 -19.61
CA ILE A 507 0.96 -16.73 -18.87
C ILE A 507 -0.38 -16.47 -18.15
N TRP A 508 -1.24 -17.49 -18.12
CA TRP A 508 -2.39 -17.55 -17.23
C TRP A 508 -2.50 -18.93 -16.57
N ARG A 509 -3.20 -18.97 -15.43
CA ARG A 509 -3.46 -20.20 -14.70
C ARG A 509 -4.75 -20.86 -15.18
N THR A 510 -4.71 -22.17 -15.32
CA THR A 510 -5.89 -23.01 -15.56
C THR A 510 -6.58 -23.38 -14.24
N PRO A 511 -7.88 -23.73 -14.24
CA PRO A 511 -8.63 -24.02 -13.00
C PRO A 511 -8.11 -25.20 -12.16
N ASP A 512 -7.33 -26.10 -12.77
CA ASP A 512 -6.62 -27.21 -12.11
C ASP A 512 -5.31 -26.77 -11.41
N GLY A 513 -4.96 -25.48 -11.47
CA GLY A 513 -3.73 -24.92 -10.89
C GLY A 513 -2.52 -24.97 -11.82
N GLY A 514 -2.67 -25.50 -13.03
CA GLY A 514 -1.64 -25.43 -14.07
C GLY A 514 -1.36 -24.00 -14.53
N ALA A 515 -0.25 -23.82 -15.25
CA ALA A 515 0.11 -22.56 -15.90
C ALA A 515 0.34 -22.81 -17.40
N VAL A 516 -0.31 -22.02 -18.25
CA VAL A 516 -0.22 -22.12 -19.71
C VAL A 516 0.19 -20.78 -20.30
N ARG A 517 0.88 -20.83 -21.45
CA ARG A 517 1.35 -19.66 -22.19
C ARG A 517 0.62 -19.55 -23.52
N GLY A 518 0.42 -18.33 -24.02
CA GLY A 518 -0.19 -18.08 -25.33
C GLY A 518 -0.13 -16.61 -25.73
N ASP A 519 -0.47 -16.33 -26.99
CA ASP A 519 -0.45 -14.96 -27.53
C ASP A 519 -1.68 -14.18 -27.06
N PHE A 520 -1.46 -12.96 -26.59
CA PHE A 520 -2.50 -12.03 -26.12
C PHE A 520 -2.82 -10.98 -27.20
N VAL A 521 -1.79 -10.48 -27.88
CA VAL A 521 -1.91 -9.53 -28.99
C VAL A 521 -0.97 -9.95 -30.10
N VAL A 522 -1.44 -9.90 -31.34
CA VAL A 522 -0.64 -10.12 -32.54
C VAL A 522 -0.60 -8.82 -33.35
N LEU A 523 0.59 -8.42 -33.79
CA LEU A 523 0.82 -7.31 -34.70
C LEU A 523 0.99 -7.89 -36.10
N CYS A 524 0.16 -7.44 -37.05
CA CYS A 524 0.28 -7.79 -38.46
C CYS A 524 0.65 -6.56 -39.28
N GLU A 525 1.63 -6.68 -40.18
CA GLU A 525 1.84 -5.70 -41.24
C GLU A 525 0.66 -5.76 -42.22
N GLY A 526 0.27 -4.59 -42.76
CA GLY A 526 -0.64 -4.56 -43.90
C GLY A 526 0.03 -5.17 -45.14
N PRO A 527 -0.73 -5.62 -46.15
CA PRO A 527 -0.15 -6.10 -47.40
C PRO A 527 0.75 -5.00 -47.98
N ARG A 528 2.03 -5.35 -48.23
CA ARG A 528 2.98 -4.44 -48.87
C ARG A 528 2.48 -4.12 -50.28
N ALA A 529 2.31 -2.83 -50.56
CA ALA A 529 1.85 -2.30 -51.85
C ALA A 529 2.84 -2.55 -52.99
#